data_AF-A0A2R6KT70-F1
#
_entry.id   AF-A0A2R6KT70-F1
#
_cell.length_a   1.000
_cell.length_b   1.000
_cell.length_c   1.000
_cell.angle_alpha   90.00
_cell.angle_beta   90.00
_cell.angle_gamma   90.00
#
_symmetry.space_group_name_H-M   'P 1'
#
loop_
_entity.id
_entity.type
_entity.pdbx_description
1 polymer ?
#
loop_
_entity_poly.entity_id
_entity_poly.type
_entity_poly.pdbx_seq_one_letter_code
_entity_poly.pdbx_strand_id
1 'polypeptide(L)' 'MSTTVATPDADETCAYCESRIFDHDPICVRDCEDGCGSPVYFCNYACLSAYVDENDLTTGDACEWNPDGSGCC' A
#
# COMPACT_ATOMS: atom_id res chain seq x y z
N MET A 1 -19.45 0.67 -8.22
CA MET A 1 -19.30 1.17 -6.85
C MET A 1 -18.39 2.38 -6.91
N SER A 2 -18.88 3.59 -6.58
CA SER A 2 -18.05 4.79 -6.56
C SER A 2 -17.36 4.87 -5.19
N THR A 3 -16.07 4.58 -5.13
CA THR A 3 -15.27 4.83 -3.93
C THR A 3 -14.90 6.31 -3.95
N THR A 4 -15.51 7.11 -3.08
CA THR A 4 -15.00 8.45 -2.78
C THR A 4 -13.71 8.29 -1.99
N VAL A 5 -12.58 8.62 -2.61
CA VAL A 5 -11.32 8.83 -1.90
C VAL A 5 -11.54 10.05 -1.00
N ALA A 6 -11.58 9.83 0.31
CA ALA A 6 -11.55 10.93 1.27
C ALA A 6 -10.12 11.48 1.31
N THR A 7 -10.01 12.81 1.27
CA THR A 7 -8.71 13.47 1.46
C THR A 7 -8.26 13.24 2.92
N PRO A 8 -7.04 12.76 3.17
CA PRO A 8 -6.52 12.58 4.53
C PRO A 8 -6.41 13.90 5.29
N ASP A 9 -6.33 13.80 6.63
CA ASP A 9 -6.10 14.94 7.52
C ASP A 9 -4.76 15.62 7.22
N ALA A 10 -4.67 16.94 7.39
CA ALA A 10 -3.48 17.72 7.04
C ALA A 10 -2.20 17.29 7.80
N ASP A 11 -2.37 16.66 8.96
CA ASP A 11 -1.28 16.15 9.80
C ASP A 11 -1.02 14.65 9.59
N GLU A 12 -1.60 14.04 8.55
CA GLU A 12 -1.41 12.62 8.24
C GLU A 12 0.07 12.29 8.02
N THR A 13 0.50 11.20 8.66
CA THR A 13 1.90 10.77 8.71
C THR A 13 2.15 9.58 7.79
N CYS A 14 3.32 9.57 7.16
CA CYS A 14 3.78 8.44 6.36
C CYS A 14 3.97 7.22 7.24
N ALA A 15 3.38 6.08 6.84
CA ALA A 15 3.50 4.82 7.57
C ALA A 15 4.94 4.29 7.65
N TYR A 16 5.83 4.75 6.75
CA TYR A 16 7.23 4.33 6.72
C TYR A 16 8.17 5.26 7.49
N CYS A 17 8.15 6.57 7.19
CA CYS A 17 9.13 7.52 7.73
C CYS A 17 8.57 8.50 8.77
N GLU A 18 7.30 8.35 9.16
CA GLU A 18 6.59 9.17 10.16
C GLU A 18 6.52 10.68 9.84
N SER A 19 6.99 11.09 8.66
CA SER A 19 6.94 12.47 8.19
C SER A 19 5.54 12.82 7.67
N ARG A 20 5.19 14.10 7.66
CA ARG A 20 3.89 14.54 7.13
C ARG A 20 3.81 14.33 5.63
N ILE A 21 2.75 13.68 5.17
CA ILE A 21 2.64 13.25 3.77
C ILE A 21 2.48 14.43 2.79
N PHE A 22 1.85 15.52 3.24
CA PHE A 22 1.55 16.70 2.42
C PHE A 22 2.77 17.60 2.16
N ASP A 23 3.89 17.36 2.83
CA ASP A 23 5.17 18.01 2.51
C ASP A 23 5.82 17.37 1.25
N HIS A 24 5.19 16.36 0.64
CA HIS A 24 5.69 15.55 -0.48
C HIS A 24 4.61 15.26 -1.57
N ASP A 25 4.74 14.15 -2.31
CA ASP A 25 3.79 13.67 -3.34
C ASP A 25 3.09 12.40 -2.85
N PRO A 26 2.01 12.54 -2.05
CA PRO A 26 1.50 11.46 -1.23
C PRO A 26 0.81 10.37 -2.05
N ILE A 27 1.02 9.12 -1.62
CA ILE A 27 0.35 7.94 -2.17
C ILE A 27 -0.54 7.33 -1.10
N CYS A 28 -1.77 6.99 -1.50
CA CYS A 28 -2.76 6.31 -0.68
C CYS A 28 -2.94 4.89 -1.20
N VAL A 29 -2.65 3.90 -0.36
CA VAL A 29 -2.83 2.48 -0.66
C VAL A 29 -3.94 1.95 0.22
N ARG A 30 -4.91 1.27 -0.39
CA ARG A 30 -5.98 0.59 0.35
C ARG A 30 -5.92 -0.89 0.06
N ASP A 31 -5.70 -1.66 1.10
CA ASP A 31 -5.85 -3.11 1.05
C ASP A 31 -7.34 -3.47 1.07
N CYS A 32 -7.77 -4.19 0.03
CA CYS A 32 -9.15 -4.62 -0.14
C CYS A 32 -9.36 -6.10 0.19
N GLU A 33 -8.30 -6.86 0.49
CA GLU A 33 -8.40 -8.26 0.90
C GLU A 33 -9.00 -8.41 2.30
N ASP A 34 -8.70 -7.47 3.21
CA ASP A 34 -9.27 -7.42 4.56
C ASP A 34 -10.40 -6.37 4.67
N GLY A 35 -11.48 -6.59 3.89
CA GLY A 35 -12.73 -5.83 4.05
C GLY A 35 -12.67 -4.36 3.65
N CYS A 36 -11.73 -3.97 2.78
CA CYS A 36 -11.47 -2.56 2.43
C CYS A 36 -11.12 -1.73 3.68
N GLY A 37 -10.06 -2.15 4.39
CA GLY A 37 -9.57 -1.49 5.60
C GLY A 37 -9.20 -0.02 5.41
N SER A 38 -8.83 0.63 6.52
CA SER A 38 -8.38 2.02 6.49
C SER A 38 -7.18 2.17 5.55
N PRO A 39 -7.17 3.19 4.69
CA PRO A 39 -6.04 3.43 3.79
C PRO A 39 -4.76 3.69 4.57
N VAL A 40 -3.64 3.24 4.00
CA VAL A 40 -2.28 3.53 4.46
C VAL A 40 -1.70 4.61 3.57
N TYR A 41 -1.00 5.58 4.17
CA TYR A 41 -0.47 6.74 3.48
C TYR A 41 1.05 6.76 3.47
N PHE A 42 1.62 7.20 2.35
CA PHE A 42 3.07 7.27 2.14
C PHE A 42 3.47 8.62 1.52
N CYS A 43 4.67 9.11 1.85
CA CYS A 43 5.17 10.38 1.27
C CYS A 43 5.39 10.32 -0.25
N ASN A 44 5.70 9.15 -0.81
CA ASN A 44 5.98 8.90 -2.23
C ASN A 44 6.25 7.40 -2.46
N TYR A 45 6.51 7.01 -3.73
CA TYR A 45 6.80 5.63 -4.12
C TYR A 45 8.04 5.05 -3.45
N ALA A 46 9.03 5.86 -3.07
CA ALA A 46 10.23 5.34 -2.40
C ALA A 46 9.90 4.84 -0.98
N CYS A 47 9.07 5.58 -0.24
CA CYS A 47 8.60 5.14 1.08
C CYS A 47 7.70 3.90 0.98
N LEU A 48 6.82 3.85 -0.02
CA LEU A 48 5.99 2.67 -0.28
C LEU A 48 6.84 1.44 -0.61
N SER A 49 7.81 1.58 -1.53
CA SER A 49 8.69 0.47 -1.92
C SER A 49 9.47 -0.07 -0.73
N ALA A 50 10.08 0.81 0.07
CA ALA A 50 10.83 0.40 1.25
C ALA A 50 9.93 -0.32 2.28
N TYR A 51 8.72 0.17 2.50
CA TYR A 51 7.74 -0.48 3.37
C TYR A 51 7.34 -1.88 2.86
N VAL A 52 7.10 -2.01 1.56
CA VAL A 52 6.77 -3.31 0.92
C VAL A 52 7.90 -4.31 1.09
N ASP A 53 9.14 -3.88 0.82
CA ASP A 53 10.33 -4.72 0.92
C ASP A 53 10.60 -5.14 2.37
N GLU A 54 10.51 -4.24 3.34
CA GLU A 54 10.80 -4.53 4.76
C GLU A 54 9.75 -5.41 5.44
N ASN A 55 8.51 -5.41 4.94
CA ASN A 55 7.41 -6.21 5.49
C ASN A 55 7.11 -7.45 4.65
N ASP A 56 7.95 -7.76 3.65
CA ASP A 56 7.80 -8.93 2.76
C ASP A 56 6.42 -9.00 2.08
N LEU A 57 5.79 -7.85 1.79
CA LEU A 57 4.39 -7.79 1.34
C LEU A 57 4.16 -8.40 -0.04
N THR A 58 5.21 -8.56 -0.86
CA THR A 58 5.10 -9.25 -2.15
C THR A 58 5.17 -10.77 -2.05
N THR A 59 5.37 -11.31 -0.85
CA THR A 59 5.60 -12.74 -0.66
C THR A 59 4.32 -13.54 -0.90
N GLY A 60 4.33 -14.35 -1.96
CA GLY A 60 3.17 -15.16 -2.34
C GLY A 60 2.16 -14.40 -3.20
N ASP A 61 2.40 -13.13 -3.51
CA ASP A 61 1.58 -12.37 -4.44
C ASP A 61 1.76 -12.89 -5.87
N ALA A 62 0.64 -13.16 -6.53
CA ALA A 62 0.60 -13.53 -7.94
C ALA A 62 -0.60 -12.85 -8.60
N CYS A 63 -0.41 -12.30 -9.80
CA CYS A 63 -1.51 -11.71 -10.56
C CYS A 63 -2.57 -12.75 -10.97
N GLU A 64 -2.15 -14.01 -11.15
CA GLU A 64 -3.00 -15.16 -11.41
C GLU A 64 -2.44 -16.37 -10.63
N TRP A 65 -3.28 -17.03 -9.82
CA TRP A 65 -2.90 -18.27 -9.14
C TRP A 65 -3.28 -19.49 -9.98
N ASN A 66 -2.31 -20.37 -10.28
CA ASN A 66 -2.56 -21.59 -11.04
C ASN A 66 -2.02 -22.83 -10.30
N PRO A 67 -2.88 -23.69 -9.72
CA PRO A 67 -2.43 -24.88 -8.97
C PRO A 67 -1.78 -25.95 -9.86
N ASP A 68 -2.10 -25.94 -11.15
CA ASP A 68 -1.59 -26.91 -12.13
C ASP A 68 -0.37 -26.36 -12.92
N GLY A 69 -0.02 -25.08 -12.70
CA GLY A 69 1.14 -24.46 -13.30
C GLY A 69 2.40 -24.91 -12.57
N SER A 70 3.27 -25.67 -13.23
CA SER A 70 4.61 -25.99 -12.72
C SER A 70 5.44 -24.71 -12.65
N GLY A 71 5.29 -23.98 -11.54
CA GLY A 71 5.95 -22.72 -11.28
C GLY A 71 5.96 -22.49 -9.78
N CYS A 72 6.83 -23.23 -9.09
CA CYS A 72 7.17 -22.90 -7.72
C CYS A 72 7.84 -21.53 -7.68
N CYS A 73 7.40 -20.75 -6.69
CA CYS A 73 7.97 -19.52 -6.13
C CYS A 73 9.39 -19.16 -6.60
#